data_AF-A0A6M0CSG6-F1
#
_entry.id   AF-A0A6M0CSG6-F1
#
_cell.length_a   1.000
_cell.length_b   1.000
_cell.length_c   1.000
_cell.angle_alpha   90.00
_cell.angle_beta   90.00
_cell.angle_gamma   90.00
#
_symmetry.space_group_name_H-M   'P 1'
#
loop_
_entity.id
_entity.type
_entity.pdbx_description
1 polymer ?
#
loop_
_entity_poly.entity_id
_entity_poly.type
_entity_poly.pdbx_seq_one_letter_code
_entity_poly.pdbx_strand_id
1 'polypeptide(L)'
;MEMRADLLIVGAGMVGSALALALQHSGLDILLLDGSPLSVKPFDAQAPFEPRVSALSMASQRILERVGAWQHISERRVSPYADMHVWDGSGTGSIHFSAASVHADVLGHIVENRVVQDGLLQRLHDSEIGLLANARLEQMRRSGDDWLLTLADGRTLRAPLVVAADGANSAVRRLTGCETREWDYLHHAIVTSVRCAEPHQATAWQRFTDDGPLAFLPLLRDGQQHWCSIVWSTTPEQGERLMALPDAAFCAELQRAFEGRLGTVLQA
;
A
#
# COMPACT_ATOMS: atom_id res chain seq x y z
N MET A 1 -5.26 35.06 -2.61
CA MET A 1 -4.40 35.19 -1.41
C MET A 1 -3.31 34.14 -1.57
N GLU A 2 -2.04 34.55 -1.58
CA GLU A 2 -0.91 33.63 -1.78
C GLU A 2 -0.50 33.04 -0.43
N MET A 3 -0.42 31.71 -0.34
CA MET A 3 0.09 31.01 0.84
C MET A 3 1.56 30.66 0.61
N ARG A 4 2.40 30.78 1.64
CA ARG A 4 3.84 30.47 1.58
C ARG A 4 4.18 29.39 2.59
N ALA A 5 5.11 28.52 2.23
CA ALA A 5 5.71 27.51 3.10
C ALA A 5 7.19 27.33 2.70
N ASP A 6 7.98 26.70 3.56
CA ASP A 6 9.36 26.31 3.22
C ASP A 6 9.37 25.04 2.35
N LEU A 7 8.40 24.15 2.58
CA LEU A 7 8.25 22.88 1.86
C LEU A 7 6.78 22.60 1.52
N LEU A 8 6.52 22.42 0.22
CA LEU A 8 5.24 21.89 -0.26
C LEU A 8 5.37 20.40 -0.57
N ILE A 9 4.51 19.57 0.02
CA ILE A 9 4.42 18.15 -0.32
C ILE A 9 3.11 17.94 -1.08
N VAL A 10 3.19 17.52 -2.34
CA VAL A 10 2.01 17.28 -3.18
C VAL A 10 1.69 15.80 -3.15
N GLY A 11 0.57 15.44 -2.51
CA GLY A 11 0.09 14.06 -2.34
C GLY A 11 0.20 13.58 -0.88
N ALA A 12 -0.93 13.35 -0.24
CA ALA A 12 -1.06 12.84 1.13
C ALA A 12 -1.35 11.33 1.19
N GLY A 13 -0.81 10.58 0.23
CA GLY A 13 -0.74 9.13 0.31
C GLY A 13 0.24 8.67 1.39
N MET A 14 0.48 7.36 1.48
CA MET A 14 1.37 6.78 2.51
C MET A 14 2.76 7.44 2.54
N VAL A 15 3.35 7.71 1.37
CA VAL A 15 4.71 8.25 1.27
C VAL A 15 4.76 9.73 1.67
N GLY A 16 3.87 10.57 1.11
CA GLY A 16 3.87 12.01 1.41
C GLY A 16 3.52 12.31 2.86
N SER A 17 2.53 11.60 3.42
CA SER A 17 2.17 11.72 4.84
C SER A 17 3.29 11.26 5.76
N ALA A 18 3.96 10.14 5.46
CA ALA A 18 5.11 9.68 6.25
C ALA A 18 6.29 10.66 6.19
N LEU A 19 6.58 11.23 5.01
CA LEU A 19 7.63 12.23 4.85
C LEU A 19 7.33 13.50 5.65
N ALA A 20 6.10 14.01 5.55
CA ALA A 20 5.67 15.20 6.27
C ALA A 20 5.87 15.01 7.79
N LEU A 21 5.37 13.90 8.34
CA LEU A 21 5.52 13.58 9.75
C LEU A 21 6.98 13.36 10.17
N ALA A 22 7.81 12.74 9.33
CA ALA A 22 9.24 12.58 9.60
C ALA A 22 9.98 13.92 9.70
N LEU A 23 9.49 14.95 9.00
CA LEU A 23 10.06 16.30 8.99
C LEU A 23 9.39 17.26 9.98
N GLN A 24 8.39 16.83 10.76
CA GLN A 24 7.59 17.72 11.62
C GLN A 24 8.41 18.55 12.62
N HIS A 25 9.58 18.06 13.04
CA HIS A 25 10.47 18.75 14.00
C HIS A 25 11.71 19.37 13.34
N SER A 26 11.70 19.54 12.02
CA SER A 26 12.81 20.14 11.28
C SER A 26 12.89 21.67 11.45
N GLY A 27 11.84 22.31 11.96
CA GLY A 27 11.70 23.76 12.03
C GLY A 27 11.26 24.41 10.70
N LEU A 28 11.00 23.61 9.66
CA LEU A 28 10.43 24.07 8.39
C LEU A 28 8.93 24.29 8.51
N ASP A 29 8.42 25.33 7.85
CA ASP A 29 6.99 25.45 7.57
C ASP A 29 6.60 24.49 6.43
N ILE A 30 5.85 23.44 6.78
CA ILE A 30 5.48 22.35 5.86
C ILE A 30 3.99 22.42 5.59
N LEU A 31 3.63 22.47 4.30
CA LEU A 31 2.24 22.38 3.84
C LEU A 31 2.08 21.14 2.95
N LEU A 32 1.29 20.18 3.42
CA LEU A 32 0.91 18.97 2.71
C LEU A 32 -0.44 19.19 2.02
N LEU A 33 -0.48 19.03 0.70
CA LEU A 33 -1.69 19.22 -0.10
C LEU A 33 -2.09 17.93 -0.82
N ASP A 34 -3.39 17.68 -0.91
CA ASP A 34 -3.93 16.52 -1.62
C ASP A 34 -5.29 16.84 -2.24
N GLY A 35 -5.61 16.21 -3.36
CA GLY A 35 -6.91 16.36 -4.01
C GLY A 35 -8.07 15.73 -3.25
N SER A 36 -7.79 14.85 -2.30
CA SER A 36 -8.78 14.18 -1.44
C SER A 36 -9.18 15.06 -0.24
N PRO A 37 -10.27 14.71 0.48
CA PRO A 37 -10.76 15.52 1.59
C PRO A 37 -9.89 15.46 2.86
N LEU A 38 -8.81 14.64 2.88
CA LEU A 38 -7.96 14.44 4.06
C LEU A 38 -8.76 14.13 5.34
N SER A 39 -9.82 13.34 5.21
CA SER A 39 -10.63 12.88 6.34
C SER A 39 -10.39 11.41 6.64
N VAL A 40 -10.19 11.11 7.93
CA VAL A 40 -10.11 9.72 8.42
C VAL A 40 -11.52 9.15 8.39
N LYS A 41 -11.68 8.02 7.72
CA LYS A 41 -12.97 7.33 7.68
C LYS A 41 -13.09 6.37 8.86
N PRO A 42 -14.31 6.14 9.40
CA PRO A 42 -14.54 5.11 10.40
C PRO A 42 -14.06 3.75 9.90
N PHE A 43 -13.42 3.00 10.79
CA PHE A 43 -12.97 1.65 10.52
C PHE A 43 -13.96 0.65 11.11
N ASP A 44 -14.43 -0.30 10.30
CA ASP A 44 -15.28 -1.40 10.72
C ASP A 44 -14.50 -2.70 10.60
N ALA A 45 -14.17 -3.32 11.73
CA ALA A 45 -13.42 -4.57 11.79
C ALA A 45 -14.18 -5.74 11.13
N GLN A 46 -15.51 -5.65 11.03
CA GLN A 46 -16.38 -6.66 10.43
C GLN A 46 -16.62 -6.42 8.93
N ALA A 47 -16.22 -5.26 8.41
CA ALA A 47 -16.23 -5.03 6.97
C ALA A 47 -15.23 -5.95 6.26
N PRO A 48 -15.52 -6.36 5.00
CA PRO A 48 -14.58 -7.10 4.17
C PRO A 48 -13.21 -6.43 4.10
N PHE A 49 -12.17 -7.23 3.87
CA PHE A 49 -10.83 -6.71 3.65
C PHE A 49 -10.78 -5.89 2.36
N GLU A 50 -10.06 -4.77 2.40
CA GLU A 50 -9.73 -4.02 1.19
C GLU A 50 -8.83 -4.87 0.26
N PRO A 51 -9.08 -4.92 -1.06
CA PRO A 51 -8.31 -5.75 -1.98
C PRO A 51 -6.81 -5.42 -2.04
N ARG A 52 -6.44 -4.17 -1.71
CA ARG A 52 -5.05 -3.70 -1.75
C ARG A 52 -4.44 -3.71 -0.35
N VAL A 53 -3.61 -4.71 -0.11
CA VAL A 53 -2.76 -4.82 1.08
C VAL A 53 -1.29 -4.59 0.72
N SER A 54 -0.49 -4.27 1.72
CA SER A 54 0.97 -4.22 1.64
C SER A 54 1.58 -5.15 2.68
N ALA A 55 2.62 -5.88 2.29
CA ALA A 55 3.50 -6.58 3.21
C ALA A 55 4.52 -5.57 3.78
N LEU A 56 4.23 -5.02 4.95
CA LEU A 56 5.09 -4.07 5.65
C LEU A 56 6.24 -4.83 6.32
N SER A 57 7.46 -4.57 5.86
CA SER A 57 8.68 -5.06 6.51
C SER A 57 8.87 -4.45 7.90
N MET A 58 9.74 -5.05 8.72
CA MET A 58 10.17 -4.47 10.00
C MET A 58 10.84 -3.09 9.85
N ALA A 59 11.46 -2.80 8.69
CA ALA A 59 11.98 -1.45 8.43
C ALA A 59 10.85 -0.43 8.24
N SER A 60 9.81 -0.81 7.49
CA SER A 60 8.62 0.02 7.27
C SER A 60 7.87 0.25 8.58
N GLN A 61 7.69 -0.78 9.40
CA GLN A 61 7.09 -0.66 10.73
C GLN A 61 7.86 0.35 11.59
N ARG A 62 9.19 0.24 11.68
CA ARG A 62 10.02 1.17 12.47
C ARG A 62 9.88 2.63 12.01
N ILE A 63 9.73 2.88 10.71
CA ILE A 63 9.44 4.22 10.20
C ILE A 63 8.06 4.69 10.69
N LEU A 64 7.03 3.84 10.58
CA LEU A 64 5.67 4.16 11.02
C LEU A 64 5.58 4.38 12.54
N GLU A 65 6.36 3.66 13.34
CA GLU A 65 6.51 3.88 14.77
C GLU A 65 7.19 5.23 15.05
N ARG A 66 8.30 5.51 14.35
CA ARG A 66 9.07 6.76 14.53
C ARG A 66 8.24 8.01 14.21
N VAL A 67 7.37 7.94 13.22
CA VAL A 67 6.46 9.03 12.87
C VAL A 67 5.19 9.06 13.73
N GLY A 68 4.99 8.07 14.61
CA GLY A 68 3.84 7.98 15.52
C GLY A 68 2.54 7.45 14.91
N ALA A 69 2.60 6.87 13.71
CA ALA A 69 1.40 6.36 13.01
C ALA A 69 1.09 4.89 13.33
N TRP A 70 2.09 4.10 13.74
CA TRP A 70 1.93 2.65 13.91
C TRP A 70 0.83 2.25 14.90
N GLN A 71 0.69 2.97 16.02
CA GLN A 71 -0.34 2.67 17.01
C GLN A 71 -1.74 2.71 16.37
N HIS A 72 -2.06 3.78 15.65
CA HIS A 72 -3.34 3.93 14.94
C HIS A 72 -3.58 2.85 13.88
N ILE A 73 -2.52 2.33 13.26
CA ILE A 73 -2.60 1.23 12.29
C ILE A 73 -2.91 -0.08 13.03
N SER A 74 -2.16 -0.38 14.08
CA SER A 74 -2.28 -1.62 14.87
C SER A 74 -3.63 -1.75 15.60
N GLU A 75 -4.21 -0.64 16.05
CA GLU A 75 -5.53 -0.60 16.70
C GLU A 75 -6.70 -0.91 15.74
N ARG A 76 -6.49 -0.75 14.43
CA ARG A 76 -7.50 -1.07 13.41
C ARG A 76 -7.43 -2.55 13.03
N ARG A 77 -6.43 -2.94 12.24
CA ARG A 77 -6.24 -4.32 11.78
C ARG A 77 -4.85 -4.51 11.18
N VAL A 78 -4.10 -5.45 11.73
CA VAL A 78 -2.77 -5.87 11.25
C VAL A 78 -2.67 -7.39 11.31
N SER A 79 -1.99 -7.98 10.32
CA SER A 79 -1.82 -9.43 10.24
C SER A 79 -0.33 -9.77 10.27
N PRO A 80 0.28 -10.00 11.44
CA PRO A 80 1.66 -10.44 11.52
C PRO A 80 1.85 -11.80 10.86
N TYR A 81 3.03 -12.00 10.27
CA TYR A 81 3.45 -13.29 9.75
C TYR A 81 4.89 -13.60 10.15
N ALA A 82 5.14 -14.85 10.53
CA ALA A 82 6.42 -15.31 11.06
C ALA A 82 7.18 -16.21 10.08
N ASP A 83 6.48 -16.78 9.09
CA ASP A 83 7.06 -17.73 8.15
C ASP A 83 6.84 -17.29 6.71
N MET A 84 7.77 -17.66 5.84
CA MET A 84 7.64 -17.49 4.41
C MET A 84 8.09 -18.75 3.68
N HIS A 85 7.21 -19.28 2.84
CA HIS A 85 7.47 -20.43 1.98
C HIS A 85 7.35 -20.01 0.53
N VAL A 86 8.42 -20.25 -0.23
CA VAL A 86 8.49 -19.95 -1.65
C VAL A 86 8.88 -21.22 -2.41
N TRP A 87 8.16 -21.57 -3.46
CA TRP A 87 8.51 -22.73 -4.29
C TRP A 87 8.26 -22.50 -5.77
N ASP A 88 8.98 -23.25 -6.59
CA ASP A 88 8.79 -23.33 -8.02
C ASP A 88 7.75 -24.41 -8.33
N GLY A 89 6.70 -24.04 -9.06
CA GLY A 89 5.62 -24.94 -9.46
C GLY A 89 5.97 -25.90 -10.60
N SER A 90 7.03 -25.61 -11.36
CA SER A 90 7.50 -26.43 -12.49
C SER A 90 8.78 -27.20 -12.14
N GLY A 91 9.43 -26.85 -11.03
CA GLY A 91 10.66 -27.45 -10.53
C GLY A 91 10.51 -28.09 -9.14
N THR A 92 11.65 -28.40 -8.52
CA THR A 92 11.75 -28.89 -7.13
C THR A 92 12.35 -27.86 -6.19
N GLY A 93 12.65 -26.66 -6.70
CA GLY A 93 13.22 -25.57 -5.93
C GLY A 93 12.25 -25.04 -4.89
N SER A 94 12.72 -24.91 -3.65
CA SER A 94 11.96 -24.28 -2.58
C SER A 94 12.88 -23.57 -1.59
N ILE A 95 12.35 -22.51 -0.99
CA ILE A 95 12.98 -21.71 0.04
C ILE A 95 11.98 -21.57 1.19
N HIS A 96 12.45 -21.81 2.40
CA HIS A 96 11.72 -21.51 3.63
C HIS A 96 12.61 -20.70 4.56
N PHE A 97 12.04 -19.66 5.16
CA PHE A 97 12.66 -18.94 6.26
C PHE A 97 11.60 -18.44 7.23
N SER A 98 12.02 -18.28 8.49
CA SER A 98 11.16 -17.84 9.58
C SER A 98 11.78 -16.67 10.34
N ALA A 99 10.96 -15.91 11.07
CA ALA A 99 11.41 -14.80 11.91
C ALA A 99 12.41 -15.28 12.98
N ALA A 100 12.21 -16.49 13.52
CA ALA A 100 13.12 -17.11 14.48
C ALA A 100 14.55 -17.27 13.93
N SER A 101 14.71 -17.53 12.62
CA SER A 101 16.04 -17.68 12.00
C SER A 101 16.89 -16.39 12.05
N VAL A 102 16.23 -15.24 12.23
CA VAL A 102 16.87 -13.92 12.33
C VAL A 102 16.64 -13.26 13.69
N HIS A 103 16.23 -14.04 14.71
CA HIS A 103 15.94 -13.55 16.07
C HIS A 103 14.91 -12.41 16.11
N ALA A 104 13.91 -12.48 15.24
CA ALA A 104 12.76 -11.57 15.23
C ALA A 104 11.48 -12.31 15.63
N ASP A 105 10.50 -11.58 16.16
CA ASP A 105 9.18 -12.14 16.49
C ASP A 105 8.33 -12.39 15.24
N VAL A 106 8.47 -11.51 14.24
CA VAL A 106 7.74 -11.55 12.97
C VAL A 106 8.66 -11.13 11.81
N LEU A 107 8.34 -11.58 10.60
CA LEU A 107 9.00 -11.12 9.37
C LEU A 107 8.43 -9.77 8.90
N GLY A 108 7.15 -9.54 9.17
CA GLY A 108 6.43 -8.32 8.81
C GLY A 108 4.95 -8.42 9.11
N HIS A 109 4.19 -7.46 8.57
CA HIS A 109 2.75 -7.37 8.74
C HIS A 109 2.06 -7.18 7.41
N ILE A 110 1.01 -7.95 7.14
CA ILE A 110 0.08 -7.67 6.05
C ILE A 110 -0.95 -6.66 6.56
N VAL A 111 -1.03 -5.52 5.88
CA VAL A 111 -1.89 -4.41 6.29
C VAL A 111 -2.60 -3.84 5.06
N GLU A 112 -3.90 -3.61 5.18
CA GLU A 112 -4.68 -2.90 4.15
C GLU A 112 -4.10 -1.50 3.93
N ASN A 113 -3.88 -1.11 2.67
CA ASN A 113 -3.24 0.17 2.34
C ASN A 113 -4.00 1.35 2.93
N ARG A 114 -5.32 1.24 2.97
CA ARG A 114 -6.19 2.24 3.59
C ARG A 114 -5.95 2.39 5.09
N VAL A 115 -5.75 1.28 5.81
CA VAL A 115 -5.47 1.32 7.26
C VAL A 115 -4.15 2.06 7.53
N VAL A 116 -3.13 1.87 6.69
CA VAL A 116 -1.88 2.63 6.77
C VAL A 116 -2.11 4.13 6.51
N GLN A 117 -2.87 4.46 5.46
CA GLN A 117 -3.20 5.86 5.12
C GLN A 117 -4.00 6.54 6.24
N ASP A 118 -5.04 5.89 6.75
CA ASP A 118 -5.88 6.40 7.82
C ASP A 118 -5.08 6.61 9.11
N GLY A 119 -4.14 5.70 9.44
CA GLY A 119 -3.26 5.85 10.59
C GLY A 119 -2.27 7.01 10.46
N LEU A 120 -1.68 7.20 9.28
CA LEU A 120 -0.82 8.36 8.99
C LEU A 120 -1.62 9.67 9.02
N LEU A 121 -2.83 9.67 8.48
CA LEU A 121 -3.69 10.85 8.43
C LEU A 121 -4.19 11.25 9.82
N GLN A 122 -4.54 10.28 10.66
CA GLN A 122 -4.87 10.53 12.06
C GLN A 122 -3.71 11.20 12.79
N ARG A 123 -2.49 10.68 12.59
CA ARG A 123 -1.29 11.28 13.16
C ARG A 123 -1.02 12.69 12.61
N LEU A 124 -1.31 12.96 11.33
CA LEU A 124 -1.22 14.29 10.73
C LEU A 124 -2.20 15.29 11.34
N HIS A 125 -3.44 14.87 11.63
CA HIS A 125 -4.44 15.72 12.30
C HIS A 125 -3.99 16.16 13.70
N ASP A 126 -3.20 15.33 14.38
CA ASP A 126 -2.61 15.61 15.69
C ASP A 126 -1.23 16.32 15.58
N SER A 127 -0.84 16.80 14.41
CA SER A 127 0.46 17.43 14.17
C SER A 127 0.33 18.93 13.86
N GLU A 128 1.45 19.65 13.87
CA GLU A 128 1.51 21.09 13.51
C GLU A 128 1.67 21.31 11.99
N ILE A 129 1.72 20.24 11.20
CA ILE A 129 1.88 20.33 9.74
C ILE A 129 0.63 20.95 9.13
N GLY A 130 0.81 21.93 8.25
CA GLY A 130 -0.29 22.50 7.47
C GLY A 130 -0.89 21.46 6.54
N LEU A 131 -2.22 21.30 6.58
CA LEU A 131 -2.95 20.38 5.71
C LEU A 131 -3.87 21.15 4.77
N LEU A 132 -3.76 20.89 3.47
CA LEU A 132 -4.62 21.47 2.44
C LEU A 132 -5.41 20.37 1.73
N ALA A 133 -6.62 20.13 2.22
CA ALA A 133 -7.56 19.19 1.62
C ALA A 133 -8.20 19.76 0.34
N ASN A 134 -8.69 18.87 -0.52
CA ASN A 134 -9.35 19.18 -1.79
C ASN A 134 -8.51 20.13 -2.68
N ALA A 135 -7.19 20.03 -2.57
CA ALA A 135 -6.21 20.89 -3.20
C ALA A 135 -5.57 20.18 -4.39
N ARG A 136 -6.27 20.21 -5.53
CA ARG A 136 -5.73 19.66 -6.78
C ARG A 136 -4.80 20.67 -7.44
N LEU A 137 -3.53 20.29 -7.62
CA LEU A 137 -2.55 21.07 -8.38
C LEU A 137 -2.96 21.14 -9.87
N GLU A 138 -3.00 22.34 -10.43
CA GLU A 138 -3.33 22.57 -11.84
C GLU A 138 -2.14 23.13 -12.63
N GLN A 139 -1.39 24.08 -12.05
CA GLN A 139 -0.24 24.69 -12.69
C GLN A 139 0.93 24.79 -11.73
N MET A 140 2.16 24.68 -12.25
CA MET A 140 3.38 24.86 -11.49
C MET A 140 4.42 25.54 -12.38
N ARG A 141 5.08 26.57 -11.85
CA ARG A 141 6.14 27.29 -12.57
C ARG A 141 7.21 27.80 -11.61
N ARG A 142 8.42 27.99 -12.11
CA ARG A 142 9.46 28.72 -11.38
C ARG A 142 9.12 30.21 -11.30
N SER A 143 9.40 30.82 -10.15
CA SER A 143 9.23 32.25 -9.89
C SER A 143 10.38 32.75 -9.02
N GLY A 144 11.48 33.15 -9.67
CA GLY A 144 12.76 33.40 -8.99
C GLY A 144 13.33 32.09 -8.43
N ASP A 145 13.76 32.12 -7.18
CA ASP A 145 14.28 30.94 -6.47
C ASP A 145 13.16 29.99 -5.98
N ASP A 146 11.91 30.45 -6.01
CA ASP A 146 10.75 29.70 -5.55
C ASP A 146 10.02 28.95 -6.69
N TRP A 147 9.17 28.01 -6.29
CA TRP A 147 8.08 27.47 -7.09
C TRP A 147 6.78 28.19 -6.77
N LEU A 148 5.99 28.49 -7.80
CA LEU A 148 4.61 28.96 -7.68
C LEU A 148 3.67 27.89 -8.21
N LEU A 149 2.77 27.41 -7.35
CA LEU A 149 1.73 26.44 -7.65
C LEU A 149 0.38 27.15 -7.70
N THR A 150 -0.43 26.83 -8.70
CA THR A 150 -1.84 27.25 -8.81
C THR A 150 -2.72 26.02 -8.65
N LEU A 151 -3.65 26.06 -7.70
CA LEU A 151 -4.63 25.02 -7.47
C LEU A 151 -5.85 25.22 -8.36
N ALA A 152 -6.63 24.15 -8.55
CA ALA A 152 -7.83 24.16 -9.39
C ALA A 152 -8.94 25.12 -8.92
N ASP A 153 -8.88 25.59 -7.66
CA ASP A 153 -9.80 26.60 -7.12
C ASP A 153 -9.22 28.03 -7.18
N GLY A 154 -8.09 28.21 -7.87
CA GLY A 154 -7.43 29.50 -8.07
C GLY A 154 -6.54 29.96 -6.92
N ARG A 155 -6.45 29.22 -5.80
CA ARG A 155 -5.47 29.52 -4.75
C ARG A 155 -4.04 29.34 -5.27
N THR A 156 -3.12 30.16 -4.78
CA THR A 156 -1.70 30.10 -5.14
C THR A 156 -0.84 29.77 -3.93
N LEU A 157 0.13 28.87 -4.12
CA LEU A 157 1.10 28.46 -3.11
C LEU A 157 2.51 28.77 -3.59
N ARG A 158 3.38 29.19 -2.69
CA ARG A 158 4.79 29.50 -2.98
C ARG A 158 5.71 28.78 -1.99
N ALA A 159 6.75 28.12 -2.51
CA ALA A 159 7.80 27.54 -1.68
C ALA A 159 9.12 27.36 -2.45
N PRO A 160 10.28 27.41 -1.78
CA PRO A 160 11.57 27.13 -2.41
C PRO A 160 11.71 25.65 -2.80
N LEU A 161 11.04 24.74 -2.09
CA LEU A 161 11.08 23.29 -2.32
C LEU A 161 9.68 22.69 -2.46
N VAL A 162 9.54 21.80 -3.44
CA VAL A 162 8.32 21.01 -3.68
C VAL A 162 8.72 19.54 -3.78
N VAL A 163 8.03 18.68 -3.04
CA VAL A 163 8.17 17.21 -3.12
C VAL A 163 6.96 16.62 -3.84
N ALA A 164 7.22 15.85 -4.89
CA ALA A 164 6.21 15.08 -5.60
C ALA A 164 5.95 13.74 -4.89
N ALA A 165 4.81 13.62 -4.22
CA ALA A 165 4.33 12.40 -3.57
C ALA A 165 2.89 12.01 -4.03
N ASP A 166 2.51 12.47 -5.22
CA ASP A 166 1.17 12.39 -5.83
C ASP A 166 0.99 11.17 -6.77
N GLY A 167 1.72 10.09 -6.47
CA GLY A 167 1.54 8.77 -7.06
C GLY A 167 2.03 8.61 -8.50
N ALA A 168 1.64 7.48 -9.12
CA ALA A 168 2.09 7.11 -10.45
C ALA A 168 1.72 8.15 -11.51
N ASN A 169 0.57 8.82 -11.39
CA ASN A 169 0.08 9.85 -12.31
C ASN A 169 0.42 11.29 -11.85
N SER A 170 1.57 11.47 -11.19
CA SER A 170 2.04 12.73 -10.64
C SER A 170 1.84 13.93 -11.57
N ALA A 171 1.08 14.91 -11.09
CA ALA A 171 0.92 16.21 -11.73
C ALA A 171 2.22 17.02 -11.65
N VAL A 172 2.93 16.97 -10.51
CA VAL A 172 4.23 17.65 -10.35
C VAL A 172 5.20 17.18 -11.43
N ARG A 173 5.38 15.86 -11.57
CA ARG A 173 6.29 15.27 -12.56
C ARG A 173 5.98 15.72 -13.98
N ARG A 174 4.70 15.70 -14.36
CA ARG A 174 4.23 16.15 -15.68
C ARG A 174 4.50 17.64 -15.89
N LEU A 175 4.20 18.48 -14.90
CA LEU A 175 4.33 19.94 -15.01
C LEU A 175 5.80 20.40 -15.01
N THR A 176 6.71 19.63 -14.40
CA THR A 176 8.15 19.92 -14.43
C THR A 176 8.88 19.28 -15.62
N GLY A 177 8.19 18.52 -16.47
CA GLY A 177 8.80 17.82 -17.60
C GLY A 177 9.80 16.74 -17.20
N CYS A 178 9.61 16.10 -16.04
CA CYS A 178 10.50 15.04 -15.59
C CYS A 178 10.11 13.72 -16.27
N GLU A 179 10.97 13.25 -17.17
CA GLU A 179 10.73 12.03 -17.95
C GLU A 179 10.82 10.78 -17.08
N THR A 180 9.93 9.82 -17.36
CA THR A 180 9.97 8.47 -16.80
C THR A 180 10.43 7.47 -17.84
N ARG A 181 11.06 6.39 -17.39
CA ARG A 181 11.22 5.18 -18.19
C ARG A 181 10.24 4.16 -17.68
N GLU A 182 9.42 3.66 -18.59
CA GLU A 182 8.36 2.70 -18.28
C GLU A 182 8.71 1.38 -18.95
N TRP A 183 8.55 0.30 -18.19
CA TRP A 183 8.69 -1.06 -18.68
C TRP A 183 7.40 -1.76 -18.33
N ASP A 184 6.66 -2.15 -19.36
CA ASP A 184 5.52 -3.04 -19.17
C ASP A 184 6.05 -4.42 -18.78
N TYR A 185 5.59 -4.92 -17.64
CA TYR A 185 5.94 -6.26 -17.16
C TYR A 185 5.19 -7.35 -17.93
N LEU A 186 4.27 -6.97 -18.83
CA LEU A 186 3.42 -7.86 -19.64
C LEU A 186 2.61 -8.83 -18.78
N HIS A 187 2.35 -8.42 -17.53
CA HIS A 187 1.63 -9.20 -16.53
C HIS A 187 0.68 -8.28 -15.76
N HIS A 188 -0.51 -8.79 -15.48
CA HIS A 188 -1.48 -8.18 -14.57
C HIS A 188 -1.54 -8.97 -13.27
N ALA A 189 -1.89 -8.29 -12.18
CA ALA A 189 -2.06 -8.91 -10.87
C ALA A 189 -3.54 -8.90 -10.47
N ILE A 190 -4.12 -10.09 -10.30
CA ILE A 190 -5.42 -10.25 -9.64
C ILE A 190 -5.20 -10.19 -8.14
N VAL A 191 -5.93 -9.33 -7.45
CA VAL A 191 -5.88 -9.19 -5.99
C VAL A 191 -7.28 -9.28 -5.42
N THR A 192 -7.47 -10.17 -4.44
CA THR A 192 -8.71 -10.29 -3.65
C THR A 192 -8.38 -10.97 -2.32
N SER A 193 -9.34 -10.98 -1.40
CA SER A 193 -9.26 -11.75 -0.17
C SER A 193 -10.03 -13.05 -0.29
N VAL A 194 -9.37 -14.15 0.00
CA VAL A 194 -9.93 -15.50 -0.11
C VAL A 194 -9.98 -16.17 1.26
N ARG A 195 -10.96 -17.04 1.45
CA ARG A 195 -11.07 -17.89 2.64
C ARG A 195 -10.70 -19.32 2.29
N CYS A 196 -9.77 -19.90 3.02
CA CYS A 196 -9.29 -21.27 2.86
C CYS A 196 -9.84 -22.21 3.94
N ALA A 197 -9.93 -23.50 3.62
CA ALA A 197 -10.35 -24.54 4.56
C ALA A 197 -9.33 -24.72 5.69
N GLU A 198 -8.04 -24.73 5.36
CA GLU A 198 -6.96 -24.83 6.34
C GLU A 198 -6.44 -23.45 6.76
N PRO A 199 -5.96 -23.31 8.01
CA PRO A 199 -5.36 -22.05 8.46
C PRO A 199 -4.01 -21.81 7.76
N HIS A 200 -3.70 -20.55 7.47
CA HIS A 200 -2.44 -20.12 6.86
C HIS A 200 -1.24 -20.18 7.82
N GLN A 201 -1.45 -20.43 9.12
CA GLN A 201 -0.41 -20.61 10.15
C GLN A 201 0.56 -19.43 10.27
N ALA A 202 0.05 -18.20 10.16
CA ALA A 202 0.86 -16.97 10.07
C ALA A 202 2.01 -17.04 9.04
N THR A 203 1.79 -17.72 7.91
CA THR A 203 2.78 -17.91 6.84
C THR A 203 2.39 -17.15 5.58
N ALA A 204 3.35 -16.43 5.00
CA ALA A 204 3.28 -15.92 3.63
C ALA A 204 3.72 -17.01 2.64
N TRP A 205 2.83 -17.41 1.75
CA TRP A 205 3.10 -18.46 0.78
C TRP A 205 3.25 -17.85 -0.61
N GLN A 206 4.23 -18.29 -1.38
CA GLN A 206 4.40 -17.86 -2.77
C GLN A 206 4.83 -19.02 -3.66
N ARG A 207 4.07 -19.25 -4.72
CA ARG A 207 4.41 -20.18 -5.78
C ARG A 207 4.82 -19.41 -7.02
N PHE A 208 5.93 -19.76 -7.64
CA PHE A 208 6.25 -19.32 -9.00
C PHE A 208 5.62 -20.30 -9.99
N THR A 209 4.94 -19.75 -11.00
CA THR A 209 4.33 -20.51 -12.09
C THR A 209 4.91 -20.01 -13.41
N ASP A 210 4.66 -20.74 -14.50
CA ASP A 210 5.10 -20.34 -15.84
C ASP A 210 4.52 -18.97 -16.25
N ASP A 211 3.32 -18.63 -15.76
CA ASP A 211 2.64 -17.36 -16.03
C ASP A 211 2.96 -16.28 -14.99
N GLY A 212 3.81 -16.55 -14.01
CA GLY A 212 4.18 -15.60 -12.95
C GLY A 212 3.83 -16.07 -11.54
N PRO A 213 4.14 -15.26 -10.51
CA PRO A 213 3.96 -15.63 -9.12
C PRO A 213 2.50 -15.58 -8.64
N LEU A 214 2.15 -16.52 -7.79
CA LEU A 214 0.92 -16.55 -7.01
C LEU A 214 1.27 -16.53 -5.52
N ALA A 215 0.92 -15.44 -4.83
CA ALA A 215 1.13 -15.29 -3.40
C ALA A 215 -0.19 -15.38 -2.62
N PHE A 216 -0.15 -16.02 -1.45
CA PHE A 216 -1.18 -16.00 -0.42
C PHE A 216 -0.59 -15.32 0.83
N LEU A 217 -1.06 -14.12 1.11
CA LEU A 217 -0.61 -13.28 2.21
C LEU A 217 -1.58 -13.44 3.39
N PRO A 218 -1.11 -13.82 4.58
CA PRO A 218 -1.99 -14.18 5.70
C PRO A 218 -2.75 -12.96 6.21
N LEU A 219 -4.06 -13.12 6.42
CA LEU A 219 -4.94 -12.11 6.99
C LEU A 219 -5.63 -12.64 8.25
N LEU A 220 -5.55 -11.86 9.32
CA LEU A 220 -6.25 -12.12 10.57
C LEU A 220 -7.61 -11.44 10.59
N ARG A 221 -8.64 -12.21 10.97
CA ARG A 221 -9.96 -11.70 11.33
C ARG A 221 -10.41 -12.35 12.62
N ASP A 222 -10.56 -11.55 13.68
CA ASP A 222 -10.99 -12.02 15.01
C ASP A 222 -10.18 -13.23 15.51
N GLY A 223 -8.85 -13.18 15.30
CA GLY A 223 -7.91 -14.27 15.62
C GLY A 223 -7.95 -15.49 14.70
N GLN A 224 -8.89 -15.54 13.74
CA GLN A 224 -8.97 -16.62 12.74
C GLN A 224 -7.90 -16.45 11.68
N GLN A 225 -7.32 -17.58 11.27
CA GLN A 225 -6.21 -17.65 10.32
C GLN A 225 -6.61 -18.28 8.98
N HIS A 226 -7.87 -18.14 8.57
CA HIS A 226 -8.38 -18.77 7.35
C HIS A 226 -8.44 -17.82 6.16
N TRP A 227 -8.12 -16.55 6.34
CA TRP A 227 -8.20 -15.54 5.30
C TRP A 227 -6.81 -15.25 4.73
N CYS A 228 -6.72 -15.10 3.42
CA CYS A 228 -5.49 -14.67 2.75
C CYS A 228 -5.83 -13.57 1.74
N SER A 229 -5.00 -12.55 1.61
CA SER A 229 -4.99 -11.70 0.42
C SER A 229 -4.16 -12.41 -0.63
N ILE A 230 -4.70 -12.60 -1.83
CA ILE A 230 -3.92 -13.14 -2.94
C ILE A 230 -3.31 -12.02 -3.79
N VAL A 231 -2.16 -12.32 -4.38
CA VAL A 231 -1.60 -11.58 -5.50
C VAL A 231 -1.25 -12.61 -6.57
N TRP A 232 -2.07 -12.69 -7.61
CA TRP A 232 -1.90 -13.62 -8.71
C TRP A 232 -1.46 -12.86 -9.95
N SER A 233 -0.15 -12.85 -10.19
CA SER A 233 0.42 -12.31 -11.41
C SER A 233 0.27 -13.33 -12.54
N THR A 234 -0.28 -12.88 -13.67
CA THR A 234 -0.51 -13.70 -14.86
C THR A 234 -0.49 -12.85 -16.12
N THR A 235 -0.51 -13.46 -17.31
CA THR A 235 -0.59 -12.70 -18.56
C THR A 235 -1.93 -11.95 -18.65
N PRO A 236 -2.02 -10.85 -19.42
CA PRO A 236 -3.27 -10.12 -19.58
C PRO A 236 -4.45 -11.01 -20.02
N GLU A 237 -4.23 -11.92 -20.97
CA GLU A 237 -5.26 -12.82 -21.49
C GLU A 237 -5.75 -13.81 -20.42
N GLN A 238 -4.83 -14.36 -19.63
CA GLN A 238 -5.19 -15.24 -18.51
C GLN A 238 -5.90 -14.47 -17.41
N GLY A 239 -5.47 -13.24 -17.12
CA GLY A 239 -6.12 -12.34 -16.18
C GLY A 239 -7.57 -12.09 -16.56
N GLU A 240 -7.82 -11.72 -17.81
CA GLU A 240 -9.18 -11.52 -18.34
C GLU A 240 -10.04 -12.78 -18.25
N ARG A 241 -9.48 -13.94 -18.62
CA ARG A 241 -10.17 -15.23 -18.53
C ARG A 241 -10.57 -15.55 -17.09
N LEU A 242 -9.63 -15.43 -16.14
CA LEU A 242 -9.85 -15.71 -14.73
C LEU A 242 -10.90 -14.77 -14.11
N MET A 243 -10.83 -13.48 -14.45
CA MET A 243 -11.78 -12.47 -13.97
C MET A 243 -13.20 -12.65 -14.54
N ALA A 244 -13.37 -13.40 -15.63
CA ALA A 244 -14.66 -13.71 -16.23
C ALA A 244 -15.32 -15.00 -15.66
N LEU A 245 -14.60 -15.75 -14.83
CA LEU A 245 -15.13 -16.99 -14.23
C LEU A 245 -16.17 -16.68 -13.14
N PRO A 246 -17.19 -17.53 -12.97
CA PRO A 246 -17.99 -17.54 -11.75
C PRO A 246 -17.12 -17.89 -10.53
N ASP A 247 -17.46 -17.35 -9.35
CA ASP A 247 -16.67 -17.48 -8.12
C ASP A 247 -16.26 -18.93 -7.79
N ALA A 248 -17.16 -19.90 -7.95
CA ALA A 248 -16.87 -21.31 -7.70
C ALA A 248 -15.80 -21.87 -8.64
N ALA A 249 -15.81 -21.48 -9.91
CA ALA A 249 -14.81 -21.88 -10.89
C ALA A 249 -13.47 -21.16 -10.64
N PHE A 250 -13.51 -19.87 -10.29
CA PHE A 250 -12.32 -19.12 -9.89
C PHE A 250 -11.64 -19.74 -8.66
N CYS A 251 -12.41 -20.07 -7.61
CA CYS A 251 -11.89 -20.71 -6.40
C CYS A 251 -11.24 -22.07 -6.71
N ALA A 252 -11.85 -22.87 -7.60
CA ALA A 252 -11.29 -24.15 -8.02
C ALA A 252 -9.99 -24.00 -8.83
N GLU A 253 -9.91 -23.01 -9.72
CA GLU A 253 -8.67 -22.71 -10.45
C GLU A 253 -7.58 -22.18 -9.53
N LEU A 254 -7.91 -21.26 -8.63
CA LEU A 254 -6.98 -20.71 -7.66
C LEU A 254 -6.43 -21.80 -6.73
N GLN A 255 -7.30 -22.69 -6.23
CA GLN A 255 -6.88 -23.84 -5.41
C GLN A 255 -5.89 -24.72 -6.18
N ARG A 256 -6.17 -25.02 -7.46
CA ARG A 256 -5.29 -25.84 -8.30
C ARG A 256 -3.96 -25.13 -8.56
N ALA A 257 -4.00 -23.85 -8.90
CA ALA A 257 -2.82 -23.02 -9.13
C ALA A 257 -1.93 -22.93 -7.88
N PHE A 258 -2.51 -23.05 -6.70
CA PHE A 258 -1.82 -23.05 -5.41
C PHE A 258 -1.54 -24.47 -4.84
N GLU A 259 -1.75 -25.52 -5.64
CA GLU A 259 -1.50 -26.93 -5.28
C GLU A 259 -2.24 -27.40 -4.02
N GLY A 260 -3.36 -26.75 -3.67
CA GLY A 260 -4.17 -27.10 -2.50
C GLY A 260 -3.44 -26.98 -1.16
N ARG A 261 -2.37 -26.17 -1.06
CA ARG A 261 -1.55 -26.03 0.17
C ARG A 261 -2.32 -25.63 1.41
N LEU A 262 -3.40 -24.87 1.25
CA LEU A 262 -4.32 -24.46 2.33
C LEU A 262 -5.70 -25.11 2.19
N GLY A 263 -5.74 -26.31 1.59
CA GLY A 263 -6.97 -27.03 1.32
C GLY A 263 -7.86 -26.32 0.30
N THR A 264 -9.17 -26.47 0.45
CA THR A 264 -10.15 -25.87 -0.45
C THR A 264 -10.25 -24.36 -0.29
N VAL A 265 -10.30 -23.62 -1.40
CA VAL A 265 -10.68 -22.19 -1.39
C VAL A 265 -12.21 -22.12 -1.34
N LEU A 266 -12.74 -21.63 -0.22
CA LEU A 266 -14.17 -21.63 0.11
C LEU A 266 -14.88 -20.37 -0.43
N GLN A 267 -14.16 -19.27 -0.54
CA GLN A 267 -14.67 -17.95 -0.93
C GLN A 267 -13.55 -17.11 -1.53
N ALA A 268 -13.87 -16.24 -2.49
CA ALA A 268 -12.98 -15.25 -3.09
C ALA A 268 -13.67 -13.89 -3.29
#